data_AF-X0V5C5-F1
#
_entry.id   AF-X0V5C5-F1
#
_cell.length_a   1.000
_cell.length_b   1.000
_cell.length_c   1.000
_cell.angle_alpha   90.00
_cell.angle_beta   90.00
_cell.angle_gamma   90.00
#
_symmetry.space_group_name_H-M   'P 1'
#
loop_
_entity.id
_entity.type
_entity.pdbx_description
1 polymer ?
#
loop_
_entity_poly.entity_id
_entity_poly.type
_entity_poly.pdbx_seq_one_letter_code
_entity_poly.pdbx_strand_id
1 'polypeptide(L)'
;ATVNSGMFSWETFKGNFQINYFPYLLAFLAAISWGLYSILTRRWAGHAEGGAVPIFLLVTGLILTTVRFIFPEESYWTPRIVMELLYMSVFPTFLAYIFWDRAMRKGNIILVVSLSYFTPLLSIIISSLYLQVVIKPNLWIACGLVIAGAVICKFSIIDKTEKI
;
A
#
# COMPACT_ATOMS: atom_id res chain seq x y z
N ALA A 1 2.10 -21.22 -3.16
CA ALA A 1 3.18 -20.32 -3.59
C ALA A 1 4.46 -20.73 -2.90
N THR A 2 5.36 -21.39 -3.63
CA THR A 2 6.67 -21.82 -3.13
C THR A 2 7.54 -20.59 -2.94
N VAL A 3 7.83 -20.23 -1.69
CA VAL A 3 8.93 -19.31 -1.38
C VAL A 3 10.20 -20.08 -1.66
N ASN A 4 10.60 -20.12 -2.93
CA ASN A 4 11.83 -20.75 -3.34
C ASN A 4 12.96 -19.98 -2.65
N SER A 5 13.72 -20.68 -1.81
CA SER A 5 14.80 -20.16 -0.97
C SER A 5 16.03 -19.71 -1.77
N GLY A 6 15.86 -19.44 -3.06
CA GLY A 6 16.87 -18.84 -3.92
C GLY A 6 16.86 -17.33 -3.77
N MET A 7 18.03 -16.76 -3.53
CA MET A 7 18.28 -15.33 -3.70
C MET A 7 17.76 -14.86 -5.05
N PHE A 8 17.32 -13.60 -5.15
CA PHE A 8 16.90 -12.97 -6.39
C PHE A 8 17.85 -13.33 -7.56
N SER A 9 17.32 -13.97 -8.60
CA SER A 9 18.07 -14.29 -9.82
C SER A 9 17.72 -13.32 -10.94
N TRP A 10 18.74 -12.63 -11.45
CA TRP A 10 18.63 -11.72 -12.58
C TRP A 10 18.12 -12.43 -13.84
N GLU A 11 18.47 -13.71 -14.02
CA GLU A 11 18.02 -14.51 -15.16
C GLU A 11 16.52 -14.80 -15.08
N THR A 12 16.03 -15.17 -13.89
CA THR A 12 14.61 -15.39 -13.65
C THR A 12 13.81 -14.10 -13.82
N PHE A 13 14.33 -12.96 -13.35
CA PHE A 13 13.68 -11.66 -13.56
C PHE A 13 13.58 -11.29 -15.04
N LYS A 14 14.67 -11.39 -15.80
CA LYS A 14 14.65 -11.14 -17.25
C LYS A 14 13.69 -12.09 -17.97
N GLY A 15 13.74 -13.38 -17.65
CA GLY A 15 12.82 -14.37 -18.21
C GLY A 15 11.36 -14.01 -17.97
N ASN A 16 10.99 -13.70 -16.73
CA ASN A 16 9.62 -13.29 -16.38
C ASN A 16 9.20 -12.00 -17.07
N PHE A 17 10.08 -11.01 -17.16
CA PHE A 17 9.80 -9.74 -17.81
C PHE A 17 9.55 -9.89 -19.31
N GLN A 18 10.34 -10.73 -19.99
CA GLN A 18 10.17 -11.02 -21.41
C GLN A 18 8.87 -11.80 -21.69
N ILE A 19 8.49 -12.70 -20.79
CA ILE A 19 7.25 -13.49 -20.92
C ILE A 19 6.01 -12.62 -20.68
N ASN A 20 6.02 -11.79 -19.61
CA ASN A 20 4.85 -10.97 -19.27
C ASN A 20 5.26 -9.68 -18.56
N TYR A 21 5.45 -8.61 -19.34
CA TYR A 21 5.79 -7.29 -18.81
C TYR A 21 4.57 -6.51 -18.25
N PHE A 22 3.34 -6.95 -18.54
CA PHE A 22 2.13 -6.18 -18.26
C PHE A 22 1.89 -5.92 -16.76
N PRO A 23 2.07 -6.89 -15.83
CA PRO A 23 1.94 -6.64 -14.40
C PRO A 23 2.94 -5.61 -13.86
N TYR A 24 4.16 -5.58 -14.41
CA TYR A 24 5.19 -4.62 -14.02
C TYR A 24 4.81 -3.20 -14.42
N LEU A 25 4.26 -3.04 -15.63
CA LEU A 25 3.74 -1.75 -16.09
C LEU A 25 2.56 -1.28 -15.24
N LEU A 26 1.61 -2.17 -14.93
CA LEU A 26 0.47 -1.84 -14.06
C LEU A 26 0.92 -1.44 -12.65
N ALA A 27 1.89 -2.16 -12.07
CA ALA A 27 2.45 -1.82 -10.76
C ALA A 27 3.13 -0.44 -10.75
N PHE A 28 3.86 -0.11 -11.83
CA PHE A 28 4.48 1.21 -11.99
C PHE A 28 3.44 2.33 -12.11
N LEU A 29 2.41 2.14 -12.94
CA LEU A 29 1.31 3.09 -13.08
C LEU A 29 0.56 3.26 -11.75
N ALA A 30 0.28 2.17 -11.03
CA ALA A 30 -0.34 2.21 -9.72
C ALA A 30 0.48 3.03 -8.71
N ALA A 31 1.81 2.87 -8.70
CA ALA A 31 2.68 3.64 -7.82
C ALA A 31 2.63 5.15 -8.12
N ILE A 32 2.64 5.53 -9.41
CA ILE A 32 2.50 6.93 -9.83
C ILE A 32 1.13 7.47 -9.44
N SER A 33 0.04 6.75 -9.74
CA SER A 33 -1.32 7.17 -9.40
C SER A 33 -1.49 7.37 -7.90
N TRP A 34 -0.95 6.47 -7.08
CA TRP A 34 -0.99 6.58 -5.61
C TRP A 34 -0.20 7.79 -5.10
N GLY A 35 1.00 8.01 -5.63
CA GLY A 35 1.83 9.16 -5.28
C GLY A 35 1.17 10.49 -5.65
N LEU A 36 0.62 10.58 -6.87
CA LEU A 36 -0.13 11.74 -7.33
C LEU A 36 -1.36 11.98 -6.47
N TYR A 37 -2.18 10.96 -6.22
CA TYR A 37 -3.34 11.06 -5.33
C TYR A 37 -2.93 11.62 -3.96
N SER A 38 -1.89 11.08 -3.34
CA SER A 38 -1.46 11.47 -1.99
C SER A 38 -1.03 12.95 -1.92
N ILE A 39 -0.43 13.50 -2.98
CA ILE A 39 0.06 14.89 -3.01
C ILE A 39 -1.02 15.86 -3.51
N LEU A 40 -1.70 15.54 -4.61
CA LEU A 40 -2.69 16.40 -5.25
C LEU A 40 -3.93 16.57 -4.37
N THR A 41 -4.30 15.55 -3.59
CA THR A 41 -5.43 15.65 -2.66
C THR A 41 -5.20 16.78 -1.65
N ARG A 42 -3.97 16.95 -1.15
CA ARG A 42 -3.64 18.10 -0.28
C ARG A 42 -3.74 19.43 -1.01
N ARG A 43 -3.23 19.50 -2.25
CA ARG A 43 -3.22 20.74 -3.06
C ARG A 43 -4.63 21.20 -3.43
N TRP A 44 -5.52 20.27 -3.77
CA TRP A 44 -6.85 20.59 -4.31
C TRP A 44 -7.95 20.58 -3.25
N ALA A 45 -7.87 19.73 -2.23
CA ALA A 45 -8.92 19.67 -1.22
C ALA A 45 -8.81 20.76 -0.14
N GLY A 46 -7.62 21.36 0.05
CA GLY A 46 -7.43 22.41 1.05
C GLY A 46 -7.97 22.01 2.44
N HIS A 47 -8.82 22.86 3.02
CA HIS A 47 -9.51 22.60 4.31
C HIS A 47 -10.94 22.04 4.15
N ALA A 48 -11.38 21.68 2.95
CA ALA A 48 -12.74 21.21 2.72
C ALA A 48 -13.05 19.98 3.58
N GLU A 49 -14.20 20.01 4.27
CA GLU A 49 -14.58 19.00 5.27
C GLU A 49 -14.91 17.63 4.67
N GLY A 50 -15.27 17.57 3.38
CA GLY A 50 -15.62 16.35 2.66
C GLY A 50 -14.45 15.70 1.92
N GLY A 51 -14.15 14.44 2.25
CA GLY A 51 -13.26 13.59 1.47
C GLY A 51 -13.97 12.97 0.26
N ALA A 52 -13.31 12.92 -0.91
CA ALA A 52 -13.84 12.21 -2.09
C ALA A 52 -13.66 10.68 -1.99
N VAL A 53 -13.02 10.21 -0.93
CA VAL A 53 -12.71 8.79 -0.67
C VAL A 53 -13.93 7.88 -0.75
N PRO A 54 -15.09 8.17 -0.11
CA PRO A 54 -16.23 7.26 -0.17
C PRO A 54 -16.75 7.09 -1.60
N ILE A 55 -16.81 8.18 -2.37
CA ILE A 55 -17.24 8.14 -3.78
C ILE A 55 -16.22 7.35 -4.62
N PHE A 56 -14.93 7.60 -4.41
CA PHE A 56 -13.86 6.84 -5.07
C PHE A 56 -13.97 5.33 -4.81
N LEU A 57 -14.20 4.92 -3.55
CA LEU A 57 -14.38 3.52 -3.19
C LEU A 57 -15.63 2.91 -3.84
N LEU A 58 -16.75 3.64 -3.87
CA LEU A 58 -17.98 3.19 -4.53
C LEU A 58 -17.80 3.01 -6.04
N VAL A 59 -17.20 3.99 -6.72
CA VAL A 59 -16.94 3.93 -8.17
C VAL A 59 -15.96 2.79 -8.48
N THR A 60 -14.90 2.64 -7.69
CA THR A 60 -13.94 1.53 -7.85
C THR A 60 -14.64 0.19 -7.66
N GLY A 61 -15.49 0.05 -6.64
CA GLY A 61 -16.28 -1.15 -6.41
C GLY A 61 -17.21 -1.49 -7.58
N LEU A 62 -17.87 -0.48 -8.17
CA LEU A 62 -18.72 -0.67 -9.35
C LEU A 62 -17.93 -1.12 -10.57
N ILE A 63 -16.77 -0.51 -10.82
CA ILE A 63 -15.88 -0.89 -11.92
C ILE A 63 -15.39 -2.33 -11.74
N LEU A 64 -14.89 -2.69 -10.55
CA LEU A 64 -14.40 -4.03 -10.28
C LEU A 64 -15.51 -5.08 -10.35
N THR A 65 -16.72 -4.74 -9.92
CA THR A 65 -17.92 -5.59 -10.07
C THR A 65 -18.26 -5.77 -11.55
N THR A 66 -18.13 -4.74 -12.37
CA THR A 66 -18.34 -4.85 -13.82
C THR A 66 -17.29 -5.75 -14.48
N VAL A 67 -16.01 -5.57 -14.11
CA VAL A 67 -14.90 -6.42 -14.58
C VAL A 67 -15.13 -7.87 -14.20
N ARG A 68 -15.62 -8.13 -12.98
CA ARG A 68 -15.99 -9.47 -12.48
C ARG A 68 -17.04 -10.15 -13.37
N PHE A 69 -18.01 -9.41 -13.90
CA PHE A 69 -19.00 -9.97 -14.83
C PHE A 69 -18.43 -10.25 -16.22
N ILE A 70 -17.41 -9.50 -16.66
CA ILE A 70 -16.72 -9.73 -17.94
C ILE A 70 -15.76 -10.93 -17.84
N PHE A 71 -15.10 -11.08 -16.69
CA PHE A 71 -14.15 -12.16 -16.41
C PHE A 71 -14.65 -13.02 -15.25
N PRO A 72 -15.54 -13.99 -15.53
CA PRO A 72 -16.03 -14.90 -14.53
C PRO A 72 -14.88 -15.78 -13.99
N GLU A 73 -14.98 -16.09 -12.72
CA GLU A 73 -13.97 -16.70 -11.85
C GLU A 73 -14.78 -17.53 -10.86
N GLU A 74 -14.23 -18.61 -10.31
CA GLU A 74 -14.98 -19.38 -9.32
C GLU A 74 -14.91 -18.72 -7.95
N SER A 75 -16.07 -18.38 -7.37
CA SER A 75 -16.14 -17.80 -6.02
C SER A 75 -16.93 -18.74 -5.10
N TYR A 76 -16.27 -19.14 -4.02
CA TYR A 76 -16.89 -19.93 -2.95
C TYR A 76 -17.39 -18.99 -1.86
N TRP A 77 -18.69 -18.99 -1.61
CA TRP A 77 -19.30 -18.17 -0.58
C TRP A 77 -19.56 -19.01 0.67
N THR A 78 -18.85 -18.71 1.75
CA THR A 78 -19.09 -19.29 3.07
C THR A 78 -19.31 -18.17 4.07
N PRO A 79 -20.04 -18.41 5.19
CA PRO A 79 -20.23 -17.39 6.22
C PRO A 79 -18.91 -16.82 6.74
N ARG A 80 -17.87 -17.67 6.84
CA ARG A 80 -16.51 -17.24 7.21
C ARG A 80 -15.91 -16.25 6.22
N ILE A 81 -15.97 -16.56 4.93
CA ILE A 81 -15.46 -15.67 3.87
C ILE A 81 -16.22 -14.34 3.86
N VAL A 82 -17.53 -14.35 4.10
CA VAL A 82 -18.34 -13.13 4.21
C VAL A 82 -17.88 -12.28 5.40
N MET A 83 -17.61 -12.88 6.56
CA MET A 83 -17.08 -12.14 7.72
C MET A 83 -15.69 -11.56 7.45
N GLU A 84 -14.79 -12.34 6.85
CA GLU A 84 -13.44 -11.88 6.46
C GLU A 84 -13.52 -10.73 5.44
N LEU A 85 -14.44 -10.81 4.47
CA LEU A 85 -14.69 -9.76 3.49
C LEU A 85 -15.24 -8.50 4.14
N LEU A 86 -16.19 -8.60 5.08
CA LEU A 86 -16.72 -7.46 5.82
C LEU A 86 -15.62 -6.79 6.64
N TYR A 87 -14.78 -7.57 7.31
CA TYR A 87 -13.62 -7.06 8.02
C TYR A 87 -12.68 -6.29 7.07
N MET A 88 -12.31 -6.88 5.94
CA MET A 88 -11.44 -6.25 4.93
C MET A 88 -12.07 -5.00 4.29
N SER A 89 -13.39 -4.95 4.19
CA SER A 89 -14.12 -3.80 3.63
C SER A 89 -14.17 -2.64 4.63
N VAL A 90 -14.40 -2.92 5.91
CA VAL A 90 -14.57 -1.87 6.94
C VAL A 90 -13.22 -1.33 7.41
N PHE A 91 -12.28 -2.18 7.85
CA PHE A 91 -11.07 -1.69 8.50
C PHE A 91 -9.95 -1.33 7.51
N PRO A 92 -9.38 -2.27 6.74
CA PRO A 92 -8.26 -1.98 5.84
C PRO A 92 -8.65 -1.13 4.62
N THR A 93 -9.92 -1.14 4.23
CA THR A 93 -10.39 -0.37 3.07
C THR A 93 -11.02 0.94 3.51
N PHE A 94 -12.21 0.93 4.10
CA PHE A 94 -12.94 2.17 4.37
C PHE A 94 -12.28 3.07 5.43
N LEU A 95 -12.05 2.54 6.64
CA LEU A 95 -11.48 3.32 7.75
C LEU A 95 -10.04 3.75 7.47
N ALA A 96 -9.20 2.85 6.95
CA ALA A 96 -7.81 3.17 6.64
C ALA A 96 -7.70 4.31 5.61
N TYR A 97 -8.51 4.29 4.54
CA TYR A 97 -8.50 5.37 3.55
C TYR A 97 -9.03 6.69 4.10
N ILE A 98 -10.06 6.69 4.96
CA ILE A 98 -10.53 7.90 5.64
C ILE A 98 -9.43 8.50 6.51
N PHE A 99 -8.76 7.67 7.31
CA PHE A 99 -7.67 8.13 8.17
C PHE A 99 -6.48 8.61 7.35
N TRP A 100 -6.14 7.94 6.25
CA TRP A 100 -5.11 8.37 5.32
C TRP A 100 -5.42 9.74 4.70
N ASP A 101 -6.60 9.91 4.14
CA ASP A 101 -7.04 11.18 3.53
C ASP A 101 -7.05 12.32 4.57
N ARG A 102 -7.56 12.05 5.77
CA ARG A 102 -7.53 13.02 6.87
C ARG A 102 -6.10 13.37 7.29
N ALA A 103 -5.22 12.38 7.40
CA ALA A 103 -3.82 12.58 7.78
C ALA A 103 -3.04 13.36 6.72
N MET A 104 -3.28 13.07 5.42
CA MET A 104 -2.64 13.77 4.30
C MET A 104 -3.11 15.22 4.15
N ARG A 105 -4.39 15.50 4.46
CA ARG A 105 -4.94 16.86 4.38
C ARG A 105 -4.58 17.73 5.58
N LYS A 106 -4.77 17.21 6.81
CA LYS A 106 -4.70 17.99 8.05
C LYS A 106 -3.45 17.72 8.90
N GLY A 107 -2.72 16.64 8.64
CA GLY A 107 -1.56 16.24 9.42
C GLY A 107 -0.23 16.73 8.88
N ASN A 108 0.86 16.45 9.61
CA ASN A 108 2.21 16.63 9.12
C ASN A 108 2.55 15.50 8.14
N ILE A 109 2.55 15.82 6.84
CA ILE A 109 2.80 14.85 5.76
C ILE A 109 4.14 14.11 5.92
N ILE A 110 5.20 14.79 6.39
CA ILE A 110 6.51 14.17 6.58
C ILE A 110 6.40 13.08 7.64
N LEU A 111 5.70 13.35 8.75
CA LEU A 111 5.46 12.38 9.81
C LEU A 111 4.61 11.20 9.31
N VAL A 112 3.53 11.47 8.57
CA VAL A 112 2.64 10.43 8.02
C VAL A 112 3.41 9.48 7.09
N VAL A 113 4.21 10.05 6.19
CA VAL A 113 5.06 9.29 5.27
C VAL A 113 6.14 8.51 6.04
N SER A 114 6.79 9.13 7.04
CA SER A 114 7.76 8.45 7.90
C SER A 114 7.16 7.25 8.64
N LEU A 115 5.95 7.39 9.21
CA LEU A 115 5.26 6.29 9.88
C LEU A 115 4.86 5.18 8.90
N SER A 116 4.54 5.51 7.65
CA SER A 116 4.17 4.53 6.62
C SER A 116 5.33 3.57 6.28
N TYR A 117 6.58 4.01 6.48
CA TYR A 117 7.74 3.13 6.28
C TYR A 117 7.90 2.07 7.39
N PHE A 118 7.16 2.17 8.50
CA PHE A 118 7.07 1.08 9.48
C PHE A 118 6.05 0.00 9.08
N THR A 119 5.21 0.24 8.08
CA THR A 119 4.20 -0.74 7.61
C THR A 119 4.81 -2.08 7.23
N PRO A 120 5.92 -2.18 6.49
CA PRO A 120 6.56 -3.48 6.21
C PRO A 120 6.98 -4.21 7.48
N LEU A 121 7.59 -3.50 8.44
CA LEU A 121 8.03 -4.08 9.71
C LEU A 121 6.83 -4.62 10.52
N LEU A 122 5.79 -3.81 10.69
CA LEU A 122 4.56 -4.23 11.39
C LEU A 122 3.90 -5.40 10.68
N SER A 123 3.83 -5.38 9.35
CA SER A 123 3.25 -6.47 8.56
C SER A 123 4.00 -7.78 8.77
N ILE A 124 5.33 -7.74 8.82
CA ILE A 124 6.17 -8.92 9.07
C ILE A 124 5.97 -9.46 10.48
N ILE A 125 5.93 -8.59 11.49
CA ILE A 125 5.71 -8.99 12.88
C ILE A 125 4.33 -9.64 13.03
N ILE A 126 3.27 -8.97 12.56
CA ILE A 126 1.90 -9.47 12.64
C ILE A 126 1.76 -10.77 11.85
N SER A 127 2.30 -10.85 10.64
CA SER A 127 2.24 -12.07 9.82
C SER A 127 3.02 -13.21 10.44
N SER A 128 4.20 -12.95 11.02
CA SER A 128 4.99 -13.97 11.72
C SER A 128 4.25 -14.52 12.94
N LEU A 129 3.64 -13.64 13.74
CA LEU A 129 2.82 -14.04 14.89
C LEU A 129 1.57 -14.82 14.47
N TYR A 130 0.91 -14.41 13.38
CA TYR A 130 -0.30 -15.09 12.91
C TYR A 130 0.00 -16.44 12.27
N LEU A 131 1.01 -16.52 11.39
CA LEU A 131 1.41 -17.75 10.70
C LEU A 131 2.33 -18.65 11.54
N GLN A 132 2.79 -18.21 12.72
CA GLN A 132 3.75 -18.93 13.58
C GLN A 132 5.06 -19.28 12.83
N VAL A 133 5.54 -18.39 11.96
CA VAL A 133 6.74 -18.59 11.14
C VAL A 133 7.92 -17.82 11.73
N VAL A 134 9.07 -18.48 11.86
CA VAL A 134 10.31 -17.86 12.35
C VAL A 134 10.83 -16.84 11.33
N ILE A 135 11.07 -15.63 11.80
CA ILE A 135 11.62 -14.53 10.99
C ILE A 135 13.09 -14.81 10.71
N LYS A 136 13.45 -14.93 9.42
CA LYS A 136 14.84 -15.07 9.00
C LYS A 136 15.63 -13.76 9.30
N PRO A 137 16.91 -13.82 9.68
CA PRO A 137 17.73 -12.63 9.95
C PRO A 137 17.75 -11.62 8.79
N ASN A 138 17.73 -12.10 7.54
CA ASN A 138 17.71 -11.24 6.35
C ASN A 138 16.49 -10.31 6.30
N LEU A 139 15.35 -10.74 6.85
CA LEU A 139 14.13 -9.95 6.87
C LEU A 139 14.22 -8.80 7.87
N TRP A 140 14.88 -9.02 9.01
CA TRP A 140 15.22 -7.96 9.96
C TRP A 140 16.15 -6.91 9.36
N ILE A 141 17.17 -7.35 8.60
CA ILE A 141 18.09 -6.44 7.89
C ILE A 141 17.33 -5.61 6.85
N ALA A 142 16.43 -6.23 6.07
CA ALA A 142 15.60 -5.54 5.09
C ALA A 142 14.71 -4.46 5.75
N CYS A 143 14.03 -4.79 6.86
CA CYS A 143 13.26 -3.81 7.63
C CYS A 143 14.13 -2.65 8.14
N GLY A 144 15.32 -2.97 8.68
CA GLY A 144 16.27 -1.98 9.15
C GLY A 144 16.71 -1.02 8.03
N LEU A 145 16.99 -1.54 6.83
CA LEU A 145 17.35 -0.73 5.66
C LEU A 145 16.19 0.19 5.21
N VAL A 146 14.95 -0.30 5.22
CA VAL A 146 13.77 0.52 4.88
C VAL A 146 13.60 1.66 5.87
N ILE A 147 13.71 1.39 7.18
CA ILE A 147 13.60 2.41 8.22
C ILE A 147 14.77 3.40 8.13
N ALA A 148 15.99 2.93 7.92
CA ALA A 148 17.16 3.78 7.75
C ALA A 148 17.02 4.71 6.53
N GLY A 149 16.61 4.17 5.38
CA GLY A 149 16.33 4.95 4.18
C GLY A 149 15.25 6.01 4.41
N ALA A 150 14.17 5.66 5.09
CA ALA A 150 13.11 6.59 5.47
C ALA A 150 13.60 7.74 6.34
N VAL A 151 14.44 7.44 7.35
CA VAL A 151 15.04 8.43 8.24
C VAL A 151 15.99 9.35 7.48
N ILE A 152 16.81 8.80 6.58
CA ILE A 152 17.70 9.60 5.72
C ILE A 152 16.87 10.53 4.81
N CYS A 153 15.81 10.02 4.17
CA CYS A 153 14.90 10.83 3.37
C CYS A 153 14.27 11.97 4.19
N LYS A 154 13.88 11.70 5.44
CA LYS A 154 13.37 12.73 6.35
C LYS A 154 14.43 13.80 6.62
N PHE A 155 15.67 13.43 6.91
CA PHE A 155 16.75 14.39 7.16
C PHE A 155 17.19 15.18 5.92
N SER A 156 17.02 14.59 4.73
CA SER A 156 17.33 15.27 3.47
C SER A 156 16.31 16.35 3.08
N ILE A 157 15.11 16.32 3.67
CA ILE A 157 14.11 17.38 3.47
C ILE A 157 14.51 18.56 4.36
N ILE A 158 15.23 19.53 3.78
CA ILE A 158 15.52 20.81 4.43
C ILE A 158 14.19 21.57 4.52
N ASP A 159 13.68 21.74 5.74
CA ASP A 159 12.57 22.65 6.00
C ASP A 159 13.05 24.07 5.66
N LYS A 160 12.55 24.62 4.55
CA LYS A 160 12.87 25.99 4.13
C LYS A 160 11.98 27.00 4.85
N THR A 161 11.75 26.78 6.15
CA THR A 161 10.90 27.63 6.98
C THR A 161 11.61 27.96 8.29
N GLU A 162 12.68 28.73 8.19
CA GLU A 162 13.04 29.77 9.17
C GLU A 162 14.11 30.69 8.55
N LYS A 163 13.67 31.48 7.57
CA LYS A 163 14.19 32.82 7.31
C LYS A 163 13.01 33.69 6.91
N ILE A 164 12.49 34.44 7.86
CA ILE A 164 12.22 35.89 7.86
C ILE A 164 11.73 36.24 9.27
#